data_AF-A0A1G0WLU7-F1
#
_entry.id   AF-A0A1G0WLU7-F1
#
_cell.length_a   1.000
_cell.length_b   1.000
_cell.length_c   1.000
_cell.angle_alpha   90.00
_cell.angle_beta   90.00
_cell.angle_gamma   90.00
#
_symmetry.space_group_name_H-M   'P 1'
#
loop_
_entity.id
_entity.type
_entity.pdbx_description
1 polymer ?
#
loop_
_entity_poly.entity_id
_entity_poly.type
_entity_poly.pdbx_seq_one_letter_code
_entity_poly.pdbx_strand_id
1 'polypeptide(L)'
;MKSIKIILVLLTALAIWSCQTYRDTERENVSTENIKVSKSVIVPKDEGAAPIAGFTELPSPGQVVTFNGIGQKVHVKTGETVNFVYDGIDPEKTFIIYESTDNGYNLELAWRNEPIVVHFWQLCQIYVVATPALTNVDIPANLQMEQVIWTPRADGTWEVRIGTIERGCKSKALDDLQKMRNKDYEKNVPRK
;
A
#
# COMPACT_ATOMS: atom_id res chain seq x y z
N MET A 1 -16.65 59.17 -0.25
CA MET A 1 -16.77 57.79 0.31
C MET A 1 -17.17 56.69 -0.70
N LYS A 2 -17.49 56.98 -1.98
CA LYS A 2 -17.77 55.93 -2.99
C LYS A 2 -16.49 55.37 -3.64
N SER A 3 -15.47 56.20 -3.84
CA SER A 3 -14.22 55.84 -4.55
C SER A 3 -13.35 54.83 -3.80
N ILE A 4 -13.32 54.87 -2.46
CA ILE A 4 -12.54 53.95 -1.62
C ILE A 4 -13.11 52.52 -1.68
N LYS A 5 -14.43 52.36 -1.81
CA LYS A 5 -15.07 51.04 -1.92
C LYS A 5 -14.75 50.36 -3.26
N ILE A 6 -14.56 51.12 -4.34
CA ILE A 6 -14.25 50.58 -5.67
C ILE A 6 -12.80 50.07 -5.70
N ILE A 7 -11.87 50.81 -5.09
CA ILE A 7 -10.44 50.41 -5.01
C ILE A 7 -10.27 49.12 -4.21
N LEU A 8 -11.02 48.96 -3.11
CA LEU A 8 -10.97 47.74 -2.29
C LEU A 8 -11.46 46.50 -3.06
N VAL A 9 -12.53 46.65 -3.86
CA VAL A 9 -13.08 45.55 -4.69
C VAL A 9 -12.12 45.15 -5.81
N LEU A 10 -11.46 46.12 -6.45
CA LEU A 10 -10.48 45.86 -7.49
C LEU A 10 -9.24 45.13 -6.95
N LEU A 11 -8.75 45.50 -5.76
CA LEU A 11 -7.63 44.82 -5.11
C LEU A 11 -7.97 43.36 -4.74
N THR A 12 -9.20 43.09 -4.28
CA THR A 12 -9.64 41.71 -4.01
C THR A 12 -9.78 40.89 -5.29
N ALA A 13 -10.27 41.48 -6.38
CA ALA A 13 -10.40 40.79 -7.66
C ALA A 13 -9.03 40.42 -8.26
N LEU A 14 -8.04 41.32 -8.16
CA LEU A 14 -6.66 41.08 -8.60
C LEU A 14 -5.97 39.95 -7.81
N ALA A 15 -6.20 39.87 -6.50
CA ALA A 15 -5.64 38.79 -5.67
C ALA A 15 -6.27 37.42 -5.98
N ILE A 16 -7.56 37.38 -6.31
CA ILE A 16 -8.26 36.13 -6.68
C ILE A 16 -7.79 35.67 -8.07
N TRP A 17 -7.61 36.60 -9.02
CA TRP A 17 -7.11 36.30 -10.36
C TRP A 17 -5.66 35.81 -10.35
N SER A 18 -4.80 36.41 -9.52
CA SER A 18 -3.41 35.95 -9.36
C SER A 18 -3.31 34.56 -8.73
N CYS A 19 -4.23 34.21 -7.82
CA CYS A 19 -4.25 32.87 -7.22
C CYS A 19 -4.73 31.79 -8.19
N GLN A 20 -5.69 32.10 -9.07
CA GLN A 20 -6.14 31.17 -10.12
C GLN A 20 -5.06 30.95 -11.18
N THR A 21 -4.41 32.03 -11.65
CA THR A 21 -3.29 31.89 -12.61
C THR A 21 -2.09 31.18 -11.99
N TYR A 22 -1.82 31.34 -10.69
CA TYR A 22 -0.76 30.56 -10.02
C TYR A 22 -1.10 29.07 -9.94
N ARG A 23 -2.36 28.70 -9.65
CA ARG A 23 -2.80 27.28 -9.66
C ARG A 23 -2.81 26.65 -11.06
N ASP A 24 -3.10 27.43 -12.10
CA ASP A 24 -3.08 26.91 -13.48
C ASP A 24 -1.66 26.83 -14.06
N THR A 25 -0.70 27.67 -13.61
CA THR A 25 0.68 27.65 -14.10
C THR A 25 1.53 26.52 -13.48
N GLU A 26 1.22 26.02 -12.28
CA GLU A 26 1.83 24.77 -11.77
C GLU A 26 1.28 23.50 -12.43
N ARG A 27 0.21 23.63 -13.23
CA ARG A 27 -0.26 22.59 -14.15
C ARG A 27 0.47 22.68 -15.48
N GLU A 28 1.74 23.10 -15.45
CA GLU A 28 2.63 22.98 -16.57
C GLU A 28 2.76 21.50 -16.91
N ASN A 29 2.47 21.18 -18.17
CA ASN A 29 2.48 19.87 -18.77
C ASN A 29 3.80 19.14 -18.49
N VAL A 30 3.87 18.41 -17.36
CA VAL A 30 4.72 17.23 -17.29
C VAL A 30 4.09 16.26 -18.25
N SER A 31 4.63 16.22 -19.46
CA SER A 31 4.52 15.11 -20.40
C SER A 31 4.36 13.81 -19.61
N THR A 32 3.15 13.27 -19.59
CA THR A 32 2.87 11.90 -19.16
C THR A 32 3.51 10.99 -20.20
N GLU A 33 4.83 10.91 -20.20
CA GLU A 33 5.52 9.75 -20.76
C GLU A 33 4.93 8.55 -20.03
N ASN A 34 4.33 7.67 -20.81
CA ASN A 34 3.73 6.42 -20.34
C ASN A 34 4.72 5.68 -19.42
N ILE A 35 4.59 5.86 -18.10
CA ILE A 35 5.34 5.10 -17.11
C ILE A 35 4.75 3.69 -17.08
N LYS A 36 5.06 2.86 -18.08
CA LYS A 36 4.82 1.42 -18.06
C LYS A 36 5.91 0.74 -17.24
N VAL A 37 5.88 0.90 -15.93
CA VAL A 37 6.68 0.05 -15.04
C VAL A 37 5.82 -1.17 -14.73
N SER A 38 6.20 -2.32 -15.29
CA SER A 38 5.57 -3.60 -14.98
C SER A 38 6.24 -4.20 -13.74
N LYS A 39 5.53 -4.26 -12.62
CA LYS A 39 5.95 -5.03 -11.43
C LYS A 39 5.11 -6.32 -11.44
N SER A 40 5.73 -7.49 -11.52
CA SER A 40 4.99 -8.75 -11.44
C SER A 40 4.77 -9.14 -9.99
N VAL A 41 3.81 -10.00 -9.72
CA VAL A 41 3.60 -10.62 -8.42
C VAL A 41 3.20 -12.07 -8.65
N ILE A 42 3.82 -12.96 -7.89
CA ILE A 42 3.28 -14.31 -7.71
C ILE A 42 2.39 -14.24 -6.48
N VAL A 43 1.09 -14.47 -6.65
CA VAL A 43 0.19 -14.69 -5.50
C VAL A 43 0.45 -16.11 -5.01
N PRO A 44 1.05 -16.27 -3.83
CA PRO A 44 1.47 -17.59 -3.36
C PRO A 44 0.25 -18.49 -3.19
N LYS A 45 0.45 -19.79 -3.37
CA LYS A 45 -0.58 -20.82 -3.14
C LYS A 45 -0.80 -21.10 -1.65
N ASP A 46 0.16 -20.70 -0.82
CA ASP A 46 0.20 -21.03 0.60
C ASP A 46 -0.62 -20.01 1.40
N GLU A 47 -1.53 -20.51 2.23
CA GLU A 47 -2.22 -19.72 3.24
C GLU A 47 -1.21 -18.99 4.13
N GLY A 48 -1.40 -17.68 4.33
CA GLY A 48 -0.52 -16.89 5.19
C GLY A 48 0.73 -16.32 4.50
N ALA A 49 0.90 -16.57 3.21
CA ALA A 49 1.92 -15.92 2.40
C ALA A 49 1.29 -14.76 1.64
N ALA A 50 1.78 -13.54 1.88
CA ALA A 50 1.31 -12.42 1.09
C ALA A 50 2.13 -12.27 -0.21
N PRO A 51 1.55 -11.70 -1.27
CA PRO A 51 2.25 -11.59 -2.53
C PRO A 51 3.51 -10.71 -2.40
N ILE A 52 4.53 -11.01 -3.20
CA ILE A 52 5.80 -10.26 -3.26
C ILE A 52 5.93 -9.71 -4.67
N ALA A 53 6.12 -8.39 -4.79
CA ALA A 53 6.38 -7.76 -6.07
C ALA A 53 7.72 -8.26 -6.65
N GLY A 54 7.64 -9.08 -7.69
CA GLY A 54 8.72 -9.37 -8.60
C GLY A 54 9.07 -8.15 -9.43
N PHE A 55 10.37 -7.97 -9.66
CA PHE A 55 10.91 -6.85 -10.43
C PHE A 55 10.86 -7.07 -11.96
N THR A 56 10.50 -8.28 -12.40
CA THR A 56 10.53 -8.65 -13.82
C THR A 56 9.15 -9.06 -14.29
N GLU A 57 8.68 -8.44 -15.36
CA GLU A 57 7.45 -8.82 -16.04
C GLU A 57 7.46 -10.31 -16.41
N LEU A 58 6.38 -11.03 -16.09
CA LEU A 58 6.25 -12.42 -16.51
C LEU A 58 5.82 -12.45 -18.00
N PRO A 59 6.47 -13.26 -18.86
CA PRO A 59 6.16 -13.31 -20.29
C PRO A 59 4.77 -13.90 -20.58
N SER A 60 4.25 -14.74 -19.69
CA SER A 60 2.92 -15.35 -19.78
C SER A 60 2.21 -15.29 -18.43
N PRO A 61 1.69 -14.12 -18.02
CA PRO A 61 0.98 -13.99 -16.75
C PRO A 61 -0.41 -14.63 -16.87
N GLY A 62 -0.91 -15.21 -15.78
CA GLY A 62 -2.30 -15.68 -15.69
C GLY A 62 -3.30 -14.52 -15.70
N GLN A 63 -2.89 -13.35 -15.23
CA GLN A 63 -3.69 -12.12 -15.24
C GLN A 63 -2.80 -10.88 -15.42
N VAL A 64 -3.32 -9.86 -16.08
CA VAL A 64 -2.74 -8.51 -16.08
C VAL A 64 -3.71 -7.59 -15.35
N VAL A 65 -3.21 -6.88 -14.34
CA VAL A 65 -3.98 -5.90 -13.58
C VAL A 65 -3.44 -4.52 -13.90
N THR A 66 -4.30 -3.67 -14.47
CA THR A 66 -3.97 -2.27 -14.75
C THR A 66 -4.55 -1.39 -13.66
N PHE A 67 -3.69 -0.67 -12.95
CA PHE A 67 -4.09 0.37 -12.03
C PHE A 67 -4.09 1.72 -12.72
N ASN A 68 -5.24 2.38 -12.75
CA ASN A 68 -5.44 3.70 -13.35
C ASN A 68 -6.02 4.73 -12.36
N GLY A 69 -6.22 4.34 -11.09
CA GLY A 69 -6.53 5.26 -10.01
C GLY A 69 -6.13 4.75 -8.63
N ILE A 70 -5.95 5.69 -7.69
CA ILE A 70 -5.78 5.40 -6.26
C ILE A 70 -7.11 4.96 -5.66
N GLY A 71 -7.07 4.01 -4.74
CA GLY A 71 -8.24 3.36 -4.14
C GLY A 71 -8.88 2.30 -5.03
N GLN A 72 -8.36 2.08 -6.25
CA GLN A 72 -8.83 1.01 -7.12
C GLN A 72 -8.58 -0.34 -6.46
N LYS A 73 -9.66 -1.13 -6.32
CA LYS A 73 -9.63 -2.48 -5.76
C LYS A 73 -9.73 -3.53 -6.85
N VAL A 74 -8.86 -4.52 -6.80
CA VAL A 74 -8.88 -5.68 -7.71
C VAL A 74 -8.66 -6.94 -6.89
N HIS A 75 -9.50 -7.94 -7.10
CA HIS A 75 -9.33 -9.25 -6.49
C HIS A 75 -8.47 -10.15 -7.39
N VAL A 76 -7.51 -10.85 -6.78
CA VAL A 76 -6.64 -11.83 -7.45
C VAL A 76 -6.65 -13.13 -6.67
N LYS A 77 -6.78 -14.26 -7.37
CA LYS A 77 -6.89 -15.56 -6.72
C LYS A 77 -5.54 -16.12 -6.31
N THR A 78 -5.58 -16.95 -5.26
CA THR A 78 -4.45 -17.75 -4.79
C THR A 78 -3.85 -18.58 -5.94
N GLY A 79 -2.53 -18.51 -6.12
CA GLY A 79 -1.80 -19.26 -7.14
C GLY A 79 -1.79 -18.65 -8.54
N GLU A 80 -2.40 -17.48 -8.75
CA GLU A 80 -2.29 -16.74 -10.01
C GLU A 80 -0.95 -16.00 -10.12
N THR A 81 -0.44 -15.91 -11.35
CA THR A 81 0.69 -15.06 -11.71
C THR A 81 0.15 -13.76 -12.31
N VAL A 82 0.50 -12.63 -11.71
CA VAL A 82 -0.07 -11.33 -12.09
C VAL A 82 1.02 -10.36 -12.50
N ASN A 83 0.81 -9.65 -13.61
CA ASN A 83 1.59 -8.44 -13.91
C ASN A 83 0.79 -7.21 -13.53
N PHE A 84 1.41 -6.26 -12.82
CA PHE A 84 0.83 -4.96 -12.53
C PHE A 84 1.32 -3.92 -13.51
N VAL A 85 0.38 -3.27 -14.18
CA VAL A 85 0.62 -2.13 -15.07
C VAL A 85 0.09 -0.89 -14.38
N TYR A 86 0.91 0.14 -14.28
CA TYR A 86 0.51 1.45 -13.78
C TYR A 86 0.22 2.34 -15.01
N ASP A 87 -0.99 2.87 -15.10
CA ASP A 87 -1.41 3.73 -16.21
C ASP A 87 -1.66 5.15 -15.69
N GLY A 88 -0.77 6.08 -16.05
CA GLY A 88 -0.81 7.46 -15.57
C GLY A 88 -0.47 7.63 -14.08
N ILE A 89 0.09 6.61 -13.43
CA ILE A 89 0.44 6.61 -12.00
C ILE A 89 1.92 6.33 -11.81
N ASP A 90 2.53 7.07 -10.89
CA ASP A 90 3.92 6.87 -10.46
C ASP A 90 4.02 5.68 -9.46
N PRO A 91 4.67 4.57 -9.84
CA PRO A 91 4.82 3.36 -9.01
C PRO A 91 5.80 3.54 -7.83
N GLU A 92 6.58 4.61 -7.80
CA GLU A 92 7.52 4.89 -6.71
C GLU A 92 6.84 5.67 -5.58
N LYS A 93 5.86 6.50 -5.94
CA LYS A 93 5.01 7.23 -4.99
C LYS A 93 3.86 6.39 -4.43
N THR A 94 3.61 5.22 -5.01
CA THR A 94 2.49 4.36 -4.64
C THR A 94 2.95 3.00 -4.11
N PHE A 95 2.01 2.27 -3.53
CA PHE A 95 2.16 0.88 -3.15
C PHE A 95 0.81 0.17 -3.23
N ILE A 96 0.83 -1.16 -3.25
CA ILE A 96 -0.37 -1.98 -3.23
C ILE A 96 -0.57 -2.50 -1.80
N ILE A 97 -1.73 -2.22 -1.23
CA ILE A 97 -2.21 -2.87 -0.01
C ILE A 97 -2.74 -4.24 -0.42
N TYR A 98 -2.37 -5.27 0.31
CA TYR A 98 -2.88 -6.62 0.12
C TYR A 98 -3.75 -6.98 1.32
N GLU A 99 -5.02 -7.31 1.10
CA GLU A 99 -5.93 -7.84 2.11
C GLU A 99 -6.19 -9.32 1.78
N SER A 100 -5.87 -10.23 2.70
CA SER A 100 -6.14 -11.65 2.52
C SER A 100 -7.63 -11.96 2.52
N THR A 101 -8.05 -12.87 1.67
CA THR A 101 -9.40 -13.44 1.59
C THR A 101 -9.31 -14.96 1.55
N ASP A 102 -10.44 -15.65 1.63
CA ASP A 102 -10.47 -17.13 1.65
C ASP A 102 -9.86 -17.78 0.40
N ASN A 103 -9.86 -17.08 -0.74
CA ASN A 103 -9.42 -17.61 -2.03
C ASN A 103 -8.41 -16.72 -2.77
N GLY A 104 -7.79 -15.77 -2.09
CA GLY A 104 -6.85 -14.84 -2.72
C GLY A 104 -6.61 -13.57 -1.94
N TYR A 105 -6.41 -12.47 -2.66
CA TYR A 105 -6.14 -11.16 -2.09
C TYR A 105 -6.96 -10.07 -2.79
N ASN A 106 -7.53 -9.17 -2.01
CA ASN A 106 -7.97 -7.88 -2.51
C ASN A 106 -6.76 -6.94 -2.53
N LEU A 107 -6.48 -6.39 -3.71
CA LEU A 107 -5.39 -5.47 -3.96
C LEU A 107 -5.94 -4.06 -4.05
N GLU A 108 -5.41 -3.14 -3.28
CA GLU A 108 -5.81 -1.73 -3.32
C GLU A 108 -4.59 -0.84 -3.55
N LEU A 109 -4.62 -0.02 -4.59
CA LEU A 109 -3.54 0.93 -4.83
C LEU A 109 -3.66 2.15 -3.91
N ALA A 110 -2.60 2.48 -3.19
CA ALA A 110 -2.56 3.60 -2.25
C ALA A 110 -1.29 4.45 -2.40
N TRP A 111 -1.35 5.68 -1.91
CA TRP A 111 -0.18 6.56 -1.81
C TRP A 111 0.73 6.12 -0.66
N ARG A 112 2.04 6.06 -0.92
CA ARG A 112 3.04 5.61 0.06
C ARG A 112 3.16 6.56 1.27
N ASN A 113 2.84 7.84 1.08
CA ASN A 113 3.01 8.91 2.05
C ASN A 113 1.69 9.40 2.68
N GLU A 114 0.58 8.73 2.41
CA GLU A 114 -0.72 9.07 3.01
C GLU A 114 -1.12 8.05 4.09
N PRO A 115 -1.82 8.50 5.15
CA PRO A 115 -2.38 7.59 6.13
C PRO A 115 -3.42 6.66 5.51
N ILE A 116 -3.39 5.39 5.90
CA ILE A 116 -4.40 4.39 5.53
C ILE A 116 -5.05 3.79 6.78
N VAL A 117 -6.21 3.18 6.59
CA VAL A 117 -6.89 2.37 7.62
C VAL A 117 -7.09 0.98 7.06
N VAL A 118 -6.61 -0.04 7.80
CA VAL A 118 -6.92 -1.44 7.49
C VAL A 118 -7.98 -1.94 8.47
N HIS A 119 -9.02 -2.58 7.94
CA HIS A 119 -10.16 -3.03 8.73
C HIS A 119 -10.12 -4.54 8.86
N PHE A 120 -9.95 -5.04 10.08
CA PHE A 120 -9.99 -6.47 10.31
C PHE A 120 -11.42 -6.93 10.56
N TRP A 121 -11.82 -8.04 9.96
CA TRP A 121 -13.16 -8.59 10.11
C TRP A 121 -13.15 -10.00 10.73
N GLN A 122 -11.98 -10.67 10.70
CA GLN A 122 -11.81 -12.02 11.22
C GLN A 122 -10.38 -12.26 11.75
N LEU A 123 -10.24 -13.27 12.61
CA LEU A 123 -8.93 -13.74 13.06
C LEU A 123 -8.16 -14.35 11.88
N CYS A 124 -6.83 -14.32 11.98
CA CYS A 124 -5.92 -14.79 10.94
C CYS A 124 -6.03 -14.08 9.59
N GLN A 125 -6.82 -13.00 9.48
CA GLN A 125 -6.75 -12.10 8.35
C GLN A 125 -5.39 -11.39 8.36
N ILE A 126 -4.83 -11.19 7.16
CA ILE A 126 -3.52 -10.61 6.94
C ILE A 126 -3.68 -9.41 6.02
N TYR A 127 -3.00 -8.34 6.40
CA TYR A 127 -2.74 -7.20 5.56
C TYR A 127 -1.24 -7.08 5.23
N VAL A 128 -0.93 -6.58 4.05
CA VAL A 128 0.41 -6.05 3.75
C VAL A 128 0.31 -4.59 3.43
N VAL A 129 1.15 -3.81 4.11
CA VAL A 129 1.18 -2.35 4.00
C VAL A 129 2.60 -1.84 3.83
N ALA A 130 2.76 -0.60 3.35
CA ALA A 130 4.08 -0.01 3.15
C ALA A 130 4.82 0.27 4.48
N THR A 131 4.14 0.84 5.48
CA THR A 131 4.77 1.23 6.75
C THR A 131 3.78 1.24 7.91
N PRO A 132 4.16 0.79 9.12
CA PRO A 132 3.32 0.89 10.31
C PRO A 132 3.03 2.33 10.70
N ALA A 133 3.95 3.26 10.46
CA ALA A 133 3.84 4.65 10.91
C ALA A 133 2.67 5.43 10.28
N LEU A 134 2.18 4.99 9.11
CA LEU A 134 1.07 5.59 8.39
C LEU A 134 -0.14 4.65 8.31
N THR A 135 -0.13 3.53 9.04
CA THR A 135 -1.20 2.54 8.99
C THR A 135 -1.96 2.51 10.31
N ASN A 136 -3.22 2.92 10.26
CA ASN A 136 -4.16 2.73 11.36
C ASN A 136 -4.83 1.37 11.23
N VAL A 137 -5.02 0.70 12.35
CA VAL A 137 -5.68 -0.61 12.42
C VAL A 137 -7.02 -0.45 13.10
N ASP A 138 -8.09 -0.77 12.37
CA ASP A 138 -9.45 -0.81 12.89
C ASP A 138 -9.88 -2.26 13.13
N ILE A 139 -10.36 -2.51 14.34
CA ILE A 139 -10.74 -3.85 14.82
C ILE A 139 -12.10 -3.74 15.48
N PRO A 140 -13.12 -4.44 14.97
CA PRO A 140 -14.45 -4.34 15.53
C PRO A 140 -14.48 -5.00 16.91
N ALA A 141 -15.24 -4.43 17.84
CA ALA A 141 -15.24 -4.83 19.25
C ALA A 141 -15.66 -6.29 19.50
N ASN A 142 -16.37 -6.90 18.56
CA ASN A 142 -16.78 -8.31 18.61
C ASN A 142 -15.65 -9.27 18.22
N LEU A 143 -14.58 -8.79 17.57
CA LEU A 143 -13.39 -9.59 17.31
C LEU A 143 -12.52 -9.54 18.57
N GLN A 144 -12.55 -10.62 19.35
CA GLN A 144 -11.85 -10.70 20.62
C GLN A 144 -10.34 -10.47 20.40
N MET A 145 -9.87 -9.27 20.75
CA MET A 145 -8.50 -8.85 20.49
C MET A 145 -7.52 -9.70 21.29
N GLU A 146 -6.69 -10.47 20.58
CA GLU A 146 -5.53 -11.13 21.17
C GLU A 146 -4.31 -10.20 21.13
N GLN A 147 -3.89 -9.84 19.92
CA GLN A 147 -2.72 -9.03 19.64
C GLN A 147 -2.73 -8.62 18.17
N VAL A 148 -2.31 -7.39 17.88
CA VAL A 148 -1.92 -6.96 16.54
C VAL A 148 -0.43 -7.21 16.38
N ILE A 149 -0.06 -8.03 15.40
CA ILE A 149 1.32 -8.41 15.14
C ILE A 149 1.79 -7.76 13.85
N TRP A 150 2.90 -7.04 13.95
CA TRP A 150 3.58 -6.39 12.83
C TRP A 150 4.87 -7.15 12.54
N THR A 151 5.00 -7.65 11.31
CA THR A 151 6.18 -8.41 10.88
C THR A 151 6.82 -7.73 9.67
N PRO A 152 8.07 -7.27 9.76
CA PRO A 152 8.74 -6.65 8.62
C PRO A 152 9.05 -7.71 7.56
N ARG A 153 8.98 -7.33 6.30
CA ARG A 153 9.27 -8.17 5.14
C ARG A 153 10.56 -7.73 4.45
N ALA A 154 11.15 -8.64 3.70
CA ALA A 154 12.42 -8.39 3.00
C ALA A 154 12.32 -7.32 1.90
N ASP A 155 11.13 -7.08 1.36
CA ASP A 155 10.84 -6.05 0.35
C ASP A 155 10.58 -4.66 0.94
N GLY A 156 10.77 -4.50 2.26
CA GLY A 156 10.53 -3.24 2.98
C GLY A 156 9.07 -2.99 3.34
N THR A 157 8.14 -3.85 2.94
CA THR A 157 6.74 -3.81 3.37
C THR A 157 6.56 -4.49 4.73
N TRP A 158 5.35 -4.41 5.29
CA TRP A 158 5.00 -4.97 6.59
C TRP A 158 3.76 -5.83 6.49
N GLU A 159 3.84 -7.03 7.05
CA GLU A 159 2.67 -7.87 7.32
C GLU A 159 2.02 -7.42 8.63
N VAL A 160 0.71 -7.24 8.62
CA VAL A 160 -0.12 -6.92 9.78
C VAL A 160 -1.15 -8.01 9.94
N ARG A 161 -1.27 -8.59 11.13
CA ARG A 161 -2.25 -9.65 11.39
C ARG A 161 -2.83 -9.54 12.79
N ILE A 162 -4.01 -10.14 12.96
CA ILE A 162 -4.62 -10.38 14.27
C ILE A 162 -4.68 -11.88 14.54
N GLY A 163 -4.22 -12.27 15.72
CA GLY A 163 -4.15 -13.66 16.17
C GLY A 163 -2.76 -14.25 16.04
N THR A 164 -2.49 -15.28 16.84
CA THR A 164 -1.14 -15.85 17.00
C THR A 164 -0.95 -17.17 16.25
N ILE A 165 0.29 -17.66 16.16
CA ILE A 165 0.59 -18.95 15.53
C ILE A 165 0.03 -20.10 16.37
N GLU A 166 -0.01 -19.94 17.70
CA GLU A 166 -0.59 -20.90 18.65
C GLU A 166 -2.10 -21.10 18.40
N ARG A 167 -2.78 -20.09 17.83
CA ARG A 167 -4.18 -20.17 17.37
C ARG A 167 -4.34 -20.66 15.92
N GLY A 168 -3.25 -21.04 15.26
CA GLY A 168 -3.26 -21.52 13.88
C GLY A 168 -3.11 -20.43 12.82
N CYS A 169 -2.92 -19.16 13.20
CA CYS A 169 -2.69 -18.09 12.23
C CYS A 169 -1.24 -18.16 11.70
N LYS A 170 -1.08 -18.71 10.50
CA LYS A 170 0.20 -18.81 9.79
C LYS A 170 0.73 -17.42 9.39
N SER A 171 2.05 -17.27 9.36
CA SER A 171 2.72 -16.04 8.92
C SER A 171 4.00 -16.36 8.18
N LYS A 172 3.96 -16.26 6.85
CA LYS A 172 5.14 -16.50 6.03
C LYS A 172 6.20 -15.42 6.24
N ALA A 173 5.78 -14.18 6.52
CA ALA A 173 6.70 -13.10 6.86
C ALA A 173 7.51 -13.45 8.12
N LEU A 174 6.90 -14.07 9.13
CA LEU A 174 7.62 -14.50 10.33
C LEU A 174 8.60 -15.63 10.03
N ASP A 175 8.19 -16.62 9.23
CA ASP A 175 9.07 -17.72 8.82
C ASP A 175 10.33 -17.18 8.10
N ASP A 176 10.16 -16.18 7.25
CA ASP A 176 11.28 -15.57 6.53
C ASP A 176 12.14 -14.69 7.44
N LEU A 177 11.54 -13.97 8.39
CA LEU A 177 12.26 -13.25 9.44
C LEU A 177 13.14 -14.20 10.27
N GLN A 178 12.62 -15.37 10.63
CA GLN A 178 13.35 -16.37 11.40
C GLN A 178 14.55 -16.94 10.62
N LYS A 179 14.42 -17.13 9.29
CA LYS A 179 15.55 -17.52 8.44
C LYS A 179 16.64 -16.45 8.37
N MET A 180 16.24 -15.17 8.36
CA MET A 180 17.19 -14.05 8.40
C MET A 180 17.90 -13.93 9.76
N ARG A 181 17.29 -14.42 10.83
CA ARG A 181 17.86 -14.47 12.17
C ARG A 181 18.89 -15.61 12.29
N ASN A 182 20.02 -15.47 11.60
CA ASN A 182 21.15 -16.38 11.66
C ASN A 182 21.97 -16.19 12.96
N LYS A 183 22.78 -17.19 13.34
CA LYS A 183 23.56 -17.23 14.60
C LYS A 183 24.44 -15.98 14.84
N ASP A 184 24.82 -15.27 13.78
CA ASP A 184 25.61 -14.03 13.90
C ASP A 184 24.76 -12.83 14.38
N TYR A 185 23.46 -12.79 14.09
CA TYR A 185 22.56 -11.84 14.72
C TYR A 185 22.50 -12.08 16.23
N GLU A 186 22.34 -13.34 16.66
CA GLU A 186 22.25 -13.72 18.07
C GLU A 186 23.53 -13.43 18.86
N LYS A 187 24.70 -13.39 18.20
CA LYS A 187 25.96 -12.94 18.82
C LYS A 187 25.98 -11.44 19.12
N ASN A 188 25.25 -10.64 18.34
CA ASN A 188 25.20 -9.18 18.44
C ASN A 188 23.99 -8.66 19.22
N VAL A 189 23.08 -9.54 19.66
CA VAL A 189 22.01 -9.15 20.59
C VAL A 189 22.66 -8.76 21.92
N PRO A 190 22.44 -7.53 22.42
CA PRO A 190 22.94 -7.11 23.72
C PRO A 190 22.42 -8.08 24.79
N ARG A 191 23.34 -8.75 25.48
CA ARG A 191 22.98 -9.63 26.59
C ARG A 191 22.63 -8.76 27.80
N LYS A 192 21.50 -9.07 28.45
CA LYS A 192 21.11 -8.47 29.72
C LYS A 192 22.06 -8.90 30.84
#